data_AF-A0A6N7YFS6-F1
#
_entry.id   AF-A0A6N7YFS6-F1
#
_cell.length_a   1.000
_cell.length_b   1.000
_cell.length_c   1.000
_cell.angle_alpha   90.00
_cell.angle_beta   90.00
_cell.angle_gamma   90.00
#
_symmetry.space_group_name_H-M   'P 1'
#
loop_
_entity.id
_entity.type
_entity.pdbx_description
1 polymer ?
#
loop_
_entity_poly.entity_id
_entity_poly.type
_entity_poly.pdbx_seq_one_letter_code
_entity_poly.pdbx_strand_id
1 'polypeptide(L)' 'MTTANLRPGDLVEIDRKGRRFLAIIDTIDTGHLTLTPLQRGISYREATSREVVRAYKRVSRSAPGNPTPSSNLVLA' A
#
# COMPACT_ATOMS: atom_id res chain seq x y z
N MET A 1 1.64 -17.15 2.49
CA MET A 1 1.47 -15.78 3.02
C MET A 1 0.86 -14.95 1.91
N THR A 2 -0.37 -14.47 2.10
CA THR A 2 -1.08 -13.65 1.13
C THR A 2 -0.20 -12.46 0.80
N THR A 3 0.24 -12.35 -0.45
CA THR A 3 0.79 -11.12 -1.02
C THR A 3 -0.32 -10.10 -0.88
N ALA A 4 -0.35 -9.41 0.27
CA ALA A 4 -1.31 -8.36 0.52
C ALA A 4 -1.18 -7.42 -0.67
N ASN A 5 -2.31 -6.99 -1.23
CA ASN A 5 -2.35 -6.08 -2.36
C ASN A 5 -1.67 -4.76 -1.92
N LEU A 6 -0.34 -4.70 -2.06
CA LEU A 6 0.52 -3.59 -1.70
C LEU A 6 0.33 -2.52 -2.77
N ARG A 7 0.32 -1.26 -2.37
CA ARG A 7 0.21 -0.14 -3.31
C ARG A 7 1.27 0.91 -3.01
N PRO A 8 1.73 1.65 -4.02
CA PRO A 8 2.42 2.91 -3.82
C PRO A 8 1.66 3.80 -2.83
N GLY A 9 2.37 4.36 -1.86
CA GLY A 9 1.85 5.18 -0.77
C GLY A 9 1.42 4.42 0.49
N ASP A 10 1.40 3.08 0.47
CA ASP A 10 1.21 2.30 1.70
C ASP A 10 2.46 2.35 2.57
N LEU A 11 2.26 2.34 3.90
CA LEU A 11 3.34 2.25 4.86
C LEU A 11 3.62 0.76 5.13
N VAL A 12 4.89 0.37 5.14
CA VAL A 12 5.32 -1.01 5.38
C VAL A 12 6.40 -1.07 6.46
N GLU A 13 6.36 -2.15 7.23
CA GLU A 13 7.45 -2.57 8.10
C GLU A 13 8.28 -3.62 7.35
N ILE A 14 9.56 -3.31 7.18
CA ILE A 14 10.53 -4.16 6.47
C ILE A 14 11.48 -4.77 7.50
N ASP A 15 11.75 -6.07 7.38
CA ASP A 15 12.84 -6.75 8.08
C ASP A 15 13.95 -7.08 7.09
N ARG A 16 15.04 -6.31 7.18
CA ARG A 16 16.22 -6.52 6.35
C ARG A 16 17.37 -6.98 7.22
N LYS A 17 17.72 -8.26 7.10
CA LYS A 17 18.81 -8.90 7.87
C LYS A 17 18.66 -8.73 9.39
N GLY A 18 17.43 -8.83 9.91
CA GLY A 18 17.13 -8.65 11.33
C GLY A 18 17.01 -7.19 11.78
N ARG A 19 17.15 -6.22 10.87
CA ARG A 19 16.90 -4.81 11.15
C ARG A 19 15.52 -4.44 10.63
N ARG A 20 14.64 -4.07 11.55
CA ARG A 20 13.29 -3.63 11.24
C ARG A 20 13.19 -2.13 11.13
N PHE A 21 12.52 -1.65 10.08
CA PHE A 21 12.28 -0.23 9.88
C PHE A 21 10.97 0.01 9.14
N LEU A 22 10.43 1.21 9.33
CA LEU A 22 9.24 1.69 8.62
C LEU A 22 9.65 2.46 7.36
N ALA A 23 8.95 2.18 6.26
CA ALA A 23 9.13 2.85 4.99
C ALA A 23 7.81 3.00 4.23
N ILE A 24 7.71 4.01 3.38
CA ILE A 24 6.60 4.19 2.46
C ILE A 24 6.97 3.53 1.13
N ILE A 25 6.03 2.80 0.51
CA ILE A 25 6.24 2.25 -0.83
C ILE A 25 6.15 3.40 -1.85
N ASP A 26 7.20 3.62 -2.63
CA ASP A 26 7.19 4.59 -3.73
C ASP A 26 6.71 3.93 -5.02
N THR A 27 7.28 2.77 -5.36
CA THR A 27 6.92 2.01 -6.57
C THR A 27 6.96 0.51 -6.28
N ILE A 28 6.18 -0.22 -7.07
CA ILE A 28 6.13 -1.69 -7.05
C ILE A 28 6.46 -2.15 -8.45
N ASP A 29 7.57 -2.86 -8.57
CA ASP A 29 7.93 -3.63 -9.75
C ASP A 29 7.85 -5.12 -9.40
N THR A 30 7.97 -5.99 -10.39
CA THR A 30 7.74 -7.44 -10.31
C THR A 30 8.57 -8.11 -9.21
N GLY A 31 8.03 -8.15 -7.98
CA GLY A 31 8.71 -8.67 -6.78
C GLY A 31 9.66 -7.71 -6.06
N HIS A 32 9.85 -6.49 -6.59
CA HIS A 32 10.73 -5.46 -6.04
C HIS A 32 9.94 -4.21 -5.63
N LEU A 33 10.30 -3.65 -4.48
CA LEU A 33 9.68 -2.46 -3.93
C LEU A 33 10.75 -1.38 -3.81
N THR A 34 10.50 -0.22 -4.40
CA THR A 34 11.25 0.99 -4.05
C THR A 34 10.53 1.68 -2.91
N LEU A 35 11.30 2.11 -1.91
CA LEU A 35 10.78 2.59 -0.64
C LEU A 35 11.49 3.87 -0.21
N THR A 36 10.76 4.72 0.51
CA THR A 36 11.33 5.84 1.25
C THR A 36 11.32 5.52 2.75
N PRO A 37 12.50 5.27 3.38
CA PRO A 37 12.58 4.99 4.81
C PRO A 37 12.23 6.24 5.64
N LEU A 38 11.47 6.04 6.72
CA LEU A 38 11.05 7.13 7.61
C LEU A 38 12.04 7.40 8.74
N GLN A 39 12.90 6.42 9.05
CA GLN A 39 13.81 6.51 10.18
C GLN A 39 15.18 7.05 9.76
N ARG A 40 15.73 7.96 10.57
CA ARG A 40 17.10 8.47 10.37
C ARG A 40 18.13 7.35 10.51
N GLY A 41 19.12 7.32 9.61
CA GLY A 41 20.18 6.30 9.59
C GLY A 41 19.85 5.05 8.79
N ILE A 42 18.64 4.95 8.21
CA ILE A 42 18.30 3.88 7.27
C ILE A 42 18.48 4.41 5.84
N SER A 43 19.41 3.79 5.10
CA SER A 43 19.68 4.12 3.70
C SER A 43 19.06 3.12 2.70
N TYR A 44 18.39 2.08 3.19
CA TYR A 44 17.74 1.08 2.35
C TYR A 44 16.51 1.68 1.67
N ARG A 45 16.60 1.87 0.35
CA ARG A 45 15.52 2.38 -0.52
C ARG A 45 14.89 1.31 -1.40
N GLU A 46 15.30 0.07 -1.21
CA GLU A 46 14.81 -1.07 -1.97
C GLU A 46 14.55 -2.22 -1.01
N ALA A 47 13.50 -2.99 -1.28
CA ALA A 47 13.22 -4.24 -0.61
C ALA A 47 12.47 -5.17 -1.55
N THR A 48 12.32 -6.43 -1.15
CA THR A 48 11.44 -7.39 -1.81
C THR A 48 10.15 -7.56 -1.02
N SER A 49 9.09 -8.02 -1.67
CA SER A 49 7.82 -8.32 -1.00
C SER A 49 7.95 -9.36 0.11
N ARG A 50 9.03 -10.15 0.13
CA ARG A 50 9.32 -11.15 1.18
C ARG A 50 9.94 -10.55 2.44
N GLU A 51 10.63 -9.41 2.30
CA GLU A 51 11.19 -8.66 3.44
C GLU A 51 10.12 -7.82 4.14
N VAL A 52 8.93 -7.67 3.54
CA VAL A 52 7.78 -7.02 4.17
C VAL A 52 7.21 -7.93 5.26
N VAL A 53 7.31 -7.49 6.51
CA VAL A 53 6.72 -8.17 7.66
C VAL A 53 5.28 -7.72 7.89
N ARG A 54 5.00 -6.43 7.67
CA ARG A 54 3.69 -5.84 7.92
C ARG A 54 3.38 -4.72 6.94
N ALA A 55 2.12 -4.64 6.51
CA ALA A 55 1.63 -3.57 5.66
C ALA A 55 0.49 -2.82 6.34
N TYR A 56 0.60 -1.49 6.36
CA TYR A 56 -0.37 -0.55 6.88
C TYR A 56 -1.00 0.16 5.69
N LYS A 57 -2.15 -0.34 5.25
CA LYS A 57 -2.87 0.21 4.12
C LYS A 57 -3.40 1.58 4.47
N ARG A 58 -3.19 2.55 3.58
CA ARG A 58 -3.90 3.83 3.70
C ARG A 58 -5.37 3.56 3.41
N VAL A 59 -6.21 3.68 4.44
CA VAL A 59 -7.68 3.61 4.27
C VAL A 59 -8.09 4.84 3.47
N SER A 60 -8.06 4.71 2.15
CA SER A 60 -8.76 5.64 1.28
C SER A 60 -10.23 5.41 1.58
N ARG A 61 -10.95 6.46 2.01
CA ARG A 61 -12.42 6.44 1.98
C ARG A 61 -12.80 6.27 0.52
N SER A 62 -12.92 5.03 0.03
CA SER A 62 -13.78 4.76 -1.10
C SER A 62 -15.13 5.26 -0.64
N ALA A 63 -15.54 6.42 -1.15
CA ALA A 63 -16.91 6.87 -0.98
C ALA A 63 -17.79 5.67 -1.37
N PRO A 64 -18.72 5.21 -0.52
CA PRO A 64 -19.70 4.24 -0.96
C PRO A 64 -20.34 4.81 -2.21
N GLY A 65 -20.36 4.02 -3.29
CA GLY A 65 -20.83 4.45 -4.60
C GLY A 65 -22.15 5.19 -4.43
N ASN A 66 -22.20 6.40 -5.00
CA ASN A 66 -23.46 7.12 -5.18
C ASN A 66 -24.45 6.14 -5.83
N PRO A 67 -25.55 5.72 -5.18
CA PRO A 67 -26.58 5.00 -5.89
C PRO A 67 -27.13 6.00 -6.91
N THR A 68 -26.84 5.77 -8.20
CA THR A 68 -27.53 6.47 -9.29
C THR A 68 -29.01 6.46 -8.95
N PRO A 69 -29.68 7.62 -8.78
CA PRO A 69 -31.11 7.62 -8.59
C PRO A 69 -31.72 7.07 -9.88
N SER A 70 -32.32 5.89 -9.80
CA SER A 70 -33.14 5.32 -10.88
C SER A 70 -34.15 6.37 -11.31
N SER A 71 -34.02 6.89 -12.53
CA SER A 71 -35.02 7.73 -13.15
C SER A 71 -36.32 6.94 -13.26
N ASN A 72 -37.30 7.30 -12.43
CA ASN A 72 -38.70 6.98 -12.68
C ASN A 72 -39.12 7.74 -13.94
N LEU A 73 -39.24 7.04 -15.06
CA LEU A 73 -40.03 7.54 -16.19
C LEU A 73 -41.45 6.99 -16.03
N VAL A 74 -42.35 7.86 -15.59
CA VAL A 74 -43.79 7.75 -15.84
C VAL A 74 -44.03 8.11 -17.31
N LEU A 75 -44.70 7.24 -18.05
CA LEU A 75 -45.54 7.57 -19.22
C LEU A 75 -46.70 6.56 -19.14
N ALA A 76 -47.88 6.96 -18.67
CA ALA A 76 -48.93 7.67 -19.41
C ALA A 76 -49.49 6.83 -20.55
#